data_AF-A0A3C0JQ28-F1
#
_entry.id   AF-A0A3C0JQ28-F1
#
_cell.length_a   1.000
_cell.length_b   1.000
_cell.length_c   1.000
_cell.angle_alpha   90.00
_cell.angle_beta   90.00
_cell.angle_gamma   90.00
#
_symmetry.space_group_name_H-M   'P 1'
#
loop_
_entity.id
_entity.type
_entity.pdbx_description
1 polymer ?
#
loop_
_entity_poly.entity_id
_entity_poly.type
_entity_poly.pdbx_seq_one_letter_code
_entity_poly.pdbx_strand_id
1 'polypeptide(L)'
;MYLLGSFTQGFIADEFPELKAGEGYDFFPFPSLDPRFASSTTVGADMVVMLNETAASRSLMKYLATGSVWEPWAMMGGYLSPNKSLSLDSYPNAISAALARQLASARVIRFDADDLMPSSVQRAFWLGLLSYLKDPLFLDTVLREIDSVATESY
;
A
#
# COMPACT_ATOMS: atom_id res chain seq x y z
N MET A 1 -17.35 -1.33 5.75
CA MET A 1 -16.43 -0.70 4.78
C MET A 1 -15.24 -0.16 5.56
N TYR A 2 -14.03 -0.59 5.23
CA TYR A 2 -12.80 -0.21 5.92
C TYR A 2 -11.76 0.22 4.88
N LEU A 3 -10.99 1.27 5.19
CA LEU A 3 -9.85 1.69 4.37
C LEU A 3 -8.64 0.83 4.77
N LEU A 4 -8.26 -0.11 3.92
CA LEU A 4 -7.21 -1.09 4.18
C LEU A 4 -6.35 -1.32 2.93
N GLY A 5 -5.19 -1.94 3.12
CA GLY A 5 -4.33 -2.37 2.02
C GLY A 5 -4.85 -3.61 1.30
N SER A 6 -4.35 -3.87 0.09
CA SER A 6 -4.76 -4.99 -0.75
C SER A 6 -4.49 -6.37 -0.12
N PHE A 7 -3.48 -6.46 0.75
CA PHE A 7 -3.12 -7.69 1.45
C PHE A 7 -4.25 -8.23 2.35
N THR A 8 -5.19 -7.38 2.77
CA THR A 8 -6.35 -7.78 3.58
C THR A 8 -7.18 -8.88 2.90
N GLN A 9 -7.18 -8.98 1.58
CA GLN A 9 -7.86 -10.09 0.89
C GLN A 9 -7.31 -11.45 1.28
N GLY A 10 -5.98 -11.56 1.47
CA GLY A 10 -5.34 -12.78 1.94
C GLY A 10 -5.81 -13.14 3.34
N PHE A 11 -5.88 -12.15 4.25
CA PHE A 11 -6.40 -12.36 5.61
C PHE A 11 -7.87 -12.75 5.62
N ILE A 12 -8.72 -12.12 4.80
CA ILE A 12 -10.14 -12.50 4.72
C ILE A 12 -10.28 -13.94 4.21
N ALA A 13 -9.53 -14.32 3.18
CA ALA A 13 -9.60 -15.67 2.62
C ALA A 13 -9.09 -16.75 3.58
N ASP A 14 -8.10 -16.43 4.42
CA ASP A 14 -7.54 -17.35 5.42
C ASP A 14 -8.47 -17.49 6.65
N GLU A 15 -8.96 -16.37 7.19
CA GLU A 15 -9.81 -16.36 8.39
C GLU A 15 -11.27 -16.77 8.12
N PHE A 16 -11.78 -16.49 6.92
CA PHE A 16 -13.17 -16.74 6.51
C PHE A 16 -13.21 -17.49 5.17
N PRO A 17 -12.76 -18.76 5.13
CA PRO A 17 -12.64 -19.54 3.90
C PRO A 17 -13.98 -19.79 3.18
N GLU A 18 -15.11 -19.62 3.86
CA GLU A 18 -16.45 -19.70 3.29
C GLU A 18 -16.84 -18.45 2.48
N LEU A 19 -16.21 -17.30 2.72
CA LEU A 19 -16.51 -16.06 2.02
C LEU A 19 -15.87 -16.06 0.64
N LYS A 20 -16.69 -15.84 -0.38
CA LYS A 20 -16.24 -15.72 -1.77
C LYS A 20 -15.96 -14.27 -2.14
N ALA A 21 -14.82 -14.04 -2.79
CA ALA A 21 -14.50 -12.78 -3.43
C ALA A 21 -15.62 -12.36 -4.40
N GLY A 22 -16.18 -11.16 -4.22
CA GLY A 22 -17.25 -10.57 -5.04
C GLY A 22 -18.66 -10.87 -4.53
N GLU A 23 -18.79 -11.72 -3.50
CA GLU A 23 -20.05 -12.02 -2.83
C GLU A 23 -19.98 -11.66 -1.34
N GLY A 24 -19.00 -12.22 -0.62
CA GLY A 24 -18.79 -12.01 0.81
C GLY A 24 -17.93 -10.79 1.15
N TYR A 25 -17.05 -10.38 0.24
CA TYR A 25 -16.26 -9.15 0.35
C TYR A 25 -15.93 -8.60 -1.04
N ASP A 26 -15.70 -7.28 -1.11
CA ASP A 26 -15.31 -6.57 -2.32
C ASP A 26 -14.45 -5.34 -1.99
N PHE A 27 -13.96 -4.65 -3.02
CA PHE A 27 -13.23 -3.39 -2.93
C PHE A 27 -13.86 -2.31 -3.81
N PHE A 28 -13.52 -1.06 -3.51
CA PHE A 28 -13.78 0.06 -4.40
C PHE A 28 -12.63 1.07 -4.23
N PRO A 29 -12.28 1.84 -5.28
CA PRO A 29 -11.25 2.85 -5.18
C PRO A 29 -11.62 3.93 -4.16
N PHE A 30 -10.62 4.49 -3.47
CA PHE A 30 -10.84 5.65 -2.62
C PHE A 30 -11.47 6.79 -3.43
N PRO A 31 -12.50 7.48 -2.92
CA PRO A 31 -13.18 8.53 -3.66
C PRO A 31 -12.23 9.69 -3.97
N SER A 32 -12.29 10.19 -5.21
CA SER A 32 -11.50 11.36 -5.59
C SER A 32 -12.06 12.61 -4.90
N LEU A 33 -11.26 13.23 -4.04
CA LEU A 33 -11.58 14.51 -3.38
C LEU A 33 -11.22 15.73 -4.25
N ASP A 34 -10.31 15.53 -5.20
CA ASP A 34 -9.83 16.56 -6.13
C ASP A 34 -9.58 15.91 -7.51
N PRO A 35 -10.23 16.40 -8.58
CA PRO A 35 -10.07 15.87 -9.93
C PRO A 35 -8.61 15.82 -10.41
N ARG A 36 -7.74 16.71 -9.90
CA ARG A 36 -6.30 16.72 -10.24
C ARG A 36 -5.60 15.45 -9.78
N PHE A 37 -6.10 14.77 -8.77
CA PHE A 37 -5.56 13.53 -8.23
C PHE A 37 -6.42 12.31 -8.57
N ALA A 38 -7.36 12.44 -9.52
CA ALA A 38 -8.09 11.30 -10.04
C ALA A 38 -7.12 10.18 -10.50
N SER A 39 -7.48 8.93 -10.21
CA SER A 39 -6.67 7.75 -10.51
C SER A 39 -5.27 7.75 -9.88
N SER A 40 -5.11 8.42 -8.73
CA SER A 40 -3.94 8.26 -7.86
C SER A 40 -4.17 7.11 -6.90
N THR A 41 -3.10 6.44 -6.49
CA THR A 41 -3.16 5.36 -5.50
C THR A 41 -2.03 5.54 -4.51
N THR A 42 -2.37 5.42 -3.23
CA THR A 42 -1.40 5.32 -2.16
C THR A 42 -1.13 3.84 -1.88
N VAL A 43 0.12 3.51 -1.58
CA VAL A 43 0.55 2.13 -1.32
C VAL A 43 1.48 2.07 -0.11
N GLY A 44 1.39 0.99 0.66
CA GLY A 44 2.56 0.43 1.34
C GLY A 44 3.24 -0.57 0.39
N ALA A 45 4.56 -0.71 0.46
CA ALA A 45 5.26 -1.73 -0.33
C ALA A 45 6.47 -2.31 0.39
N ASP A 46 6.68 -3.61 0.19
CA ASP A 46 7.95 -4.26 0.52
C ASP A 46 8.97 -4.03 -0.59
N MET A 47 10.18 -3.64 -0.20
CA MET A 47 11.27 -3.36 -1.12
C MET A 47 12.45 -4.28 -0.86
N VAL A 48 13.02 -4.81 -1.94
CA VAL A 48 14.30 -5.50 -1.87
C VAL A 48 15.41 -4.46 -1.97
N VAL A 49 16.26 -4.39 -0.94
CA VAL A 49 17.38 -3.44 -0.89
C VAL A 49 18.70 -4.19 -0.96
N MET A 50 19.57 -3.77 -1.87
CA MET A 50 20.93 -4.29 -1.97
C MET A 50 21.85 -3.49 -1.04
N LEU A 51 22.20 -4.07 0.11
CA LEU A 51 23.04 -3.41 1.13
C LEU A 51 24.53 -3.43 0.79
N ASN A 52 24.99 -4.47 0.09
CA ASN A 52 26.37 -4.58 -0.37
C ASN A 52 26.39 -4.94 -1.86
N GLU A 53 27.14 -4.17 -2.64
CA GLU A 53 27.19 -4.34 -4.08
C GLU A 53 28.28 -5.33 -4.51
N THR A 54 27.85 -6.43 -5.11
CA THR A 54 28.68 -7.47 -5.72
C THR A 54 28.05 -7.93 -7.04
N ALA A 55 28.83 -8.58 -7.91
CA ALA A 55 28.29 -9.17 -9.14
C ALA A 55 27.11 -10.14 -8.86
N ALA A 56 27.20 -10.94 -7.80
CA ALA A 56 26.14 -11.86 -7.38
C ALA A 56 24.88 -11.12 -6.92
N SER A 57 25.00 -10.12 -6.04
CA SER A 57 23.86 -9.32 -5.59
C SER A 57 23.17 -8.56 -6.72
N ARG A 58 23.93 -7.99 -7.67
CA ARG A 58 23.37 -7.37 -8.88
C ARG A 58 22.62 -8.38 -9.75
N SER A 59 23.13 -9.60 -9.87
CA SER A 59 22.44 -10.68 -10.59
C SER A 59 21.11 -11.03 -9.92
N LEU A 60 21.10 -11.15 -8.59
CA LEU A 60 19.88 -11.40 -7.82
C LEU A 60 18.85 -10.27 -7.99
N MET A 61 19.28 -9.00 -7.89
CA MET A 61 18.39 -7.85 -8.09
C MET A 61 17.77 -7.85 -9.50
N LYS A 62 18.54 -8.18 -10.54
CA LYS A 62 18.01 -8.31 -11.91
C LYS A 62 16.99 -9.43 -12.03
N TYR A 63 17.24 -10.57 -11.41
CA TYR A 63 16.30 -11.69 -11.37
C TYR A 63 15.00 -11.27 -10.67
N LEU A 64 15.09 -10.68 -9.47
CA LEU A 64 13.93 -10.20 -8.69
C LEU A 64 13.17 -9.06 -9.38
N ALA A 65 13.79 -8.30 -10.27
CA ALA A 65 13.11 -7.28 -11.07
C ALA A 65 12.26 -7.86 -12.22
N THR A 66 12.34 -9.17 -12.50
CA THR A 66 11.57 -9.83 -13.56
C THR A 66 10.19 -10.22 -13.05
N GLY A 67 9.10 -9.82 -13.73
CA GLY A 67 7.74 -10.01 -13.22
C GLY A 67 7.35 -11.46 -12.98
N SER A 68 7.77 -12.38 -13.85
CA SER A 68 7.41 -13.80 -13.78
C SER A 68 7.92 -14.51 -12.52
N VAL A 69 8.97 -14.00 -11.85
CA VAL A 69 9.48 -14.62 -10.62
C VAL A 69 8.52 -14.46 -9.44
N TRP A 70 7.58 -13.50 -9.54
CA TRP A 70 6.57 -13.20 -8.54
C TRP A 70 5.22 -13.85 -8.84
N GLU A 71 5.07 -14.54 -9.98
CA GLU A 71 3.83 -15.23 -10.34
C GLU A 71 3.33 -16.22 -9.27
N PRO A 72 4.19 -17.04 -8.62
CA PRO A 72 3.73 -17.90 -7.53
C PRO A 72 3.09 -17.13 -6.37
N TRP A 73 3.58 -15.92 -6.07
CA TRP A 73 3.02 -15.08 -5.01
C TRP A 73 1.69 -14.46 -5.42
N ALA A 74 1.57 -14.01 -6.66
CA ALA A 74 0.31 -13.53 -7.20
C ALA A 74 -0.78 -14.62 -7.16
N MET A 75 -0.42 -15.86 -7.50
CA MET A 75 -1.35 -17.00 -7.48
C MET A 75 -1.86 -17.36 -6.08
N MET A 76 -1.04 -17.18 -5.04
CA MET A 76 -1.47 -17.39 -3.65
C MET A 76 -2.49 -16.34 -3.17
N GLY A 77 -2.53 -15.16 -3.79
CA GLY A 77 -3.34 -14.05 -3.34
C GLY A 77 -2.71 -13.27 -2.16
N GLY A 78 -3.33 -12.15 -1.76
CA GLY A 78 -2.81 -11.26 -0.72
C GLY A 78 -1.57 -10.44 -1.12
N TYR A 79 -1.05 -10.63 -2.34
CA TYR A 79 0.09 -9.91 -2.92
C TYR A 79 -0.34 -9.20 -4.21
N LEU A 80 0.23 -8.02 -4.48
CA LEU A 80 0.13 -7.32 -5.76
C LEU A 80 1.53 -6.98 -6.27
N SER A 81 1.74 -7.08 -7.59
CA SER A 81 3.00 -6.67 -8.21
C SER A 81 2.81 -5.35 -8.94
N PRO A 82 3.72 -4.38 -8.79
CA PRO A 82 3.76 -3.21 -9.66
C PRO A 82 4.34 -3.54 -11.05
N ASN A 83 4.87 -4.76 -11.25
CA ASN A 83 5.47 -5.14 -12.51
C ASN A 83 4.40 -5.43 -13.58
N LYS A 84 4.33 -4.56 -14.60
CA LYS A 84 3.35 -4.64 -15.68
C LYS A 84 3.53 -5.83 -16.62
N SER A 85 4.64 -6.57 -16.52
CA SER A 85 4.85 -7.79 -17.30
C SER A 85 4.19 -9.03 -16.67
N LEU A 86 3.75 -8.94 -15.42
CA LEU A 86 3.01 -10.03 -14.77
C LEU A 86 1.57 -10.04 -15.28
N SER A 87 1.07 -11.23 -15.67
CA SER A 87 -0.30 -11.35 -16.18
C SER A 87 -1.32 -11.10 -15.07
N LEU A 88 -2.42 -10.43 -15.42
CA LEU A 88 -3.55 -10.30 -14.50
C LEU A 88 -4.26 -11.64 -14.26
N ASP A 89 -4.06 -12.61 -15.16
CA ASP A 89 -4.60 -13.97 -15.02
C ASP A 89 -3.83 -14.80 -13.98
N SER A 90 -2.68 -14.33 -13.51
CA SER A 90 -1.92 -14.97 -12.44
C SER A 90 -2.57 -14.78 -11.06
N TYR A 91 -3.57 -13.91 -10.92
CA TYR A 91 -4.27 -13.65 -9.67
C TYR A 91 -5.47 -14.60 -9.47
N PRO A 92 -5.74 -15.07 -8.23
CA PRO A 92 -6.67 -16.17 -7.97
C PRO A 92 -8.14 -15.81 -8.16
N ASN A 93 -8.50 -14.52 -8.21
CA ASN A 93 -9.88 -14.08 -8.35
C ASN A 93 -10.00 -12.70 -9.03
N ALA A 94 -11.23 -12.36 -9.43
CA ALA A 94 -11.51 -11.11 -10.14
C ALA A 94 -11.16 -9.84 -9.33
N ILE A 95 -11.31 -9.89 -8.00
CA ILE A 95 -11.01 -8.76 -7.11
C ILE A 95 -9.50 -8.48 -7.08
N SER A 96 -8.67 -9.48 -6.80
CA SER A 96 -7.21 -9.36 -6.80
C SER A 96 -6.66 -8.92 -8.16
N ALA A 97 -7.19 -9.48 -9.26
CA ALA A 97 -6.85 -9.03 -10.61
C ALA A 97 -7.26 -7.57 -10.89
N ALA A 98 -8.42 -7.13 -10.37
CA ALA A 98 -8.88 -5.75 -10.53
C ALA A 98 -8.04 -4.76 -9.70
N LEU A 99 -7.63 -5.12 -8.49
CA LEU A 99 -6.68 -4.33 -7.70
C LEU A 99 -5.30 -4.22 -8.38
N ALA A 100 -4.78 -5.34 -8.91
CA ALA A 100 -3.52 -5.33 -9.66
C ALA A 100 -3.62 -4.42 -10.90
N ARG A 101 -4.76 -4.44 -11.60
CA ARG A 101 -5.06 -3.52 -12.70
C ARG A 101 -5.10 -2.06 -12.23
N GLN A 102 -5.74 -1.76 -11.10
CA GLN A 102 -5.77 -0.42 -10.53
C GLN A 102 -4.34 0.07 -10.25
N LEU A 103 -3.50 -0.75 -9.60
CA LEU A 103 -2.11 -0.41 -9.32
C LEU A 103 -1.31 -0.17 -10.61
N ALA A 104 -1.39 -1.07 -11.58
CA ALA A 104 -0.65 -0.98 -12.84
C ALA A 104 -1.07 0.20 -13.74
N SER A 105 -2.32 0.66 -13.59
CA SER A 105 -2.89 1.78 -14.36
C SER A 105 -2.91 3.12 -13.61
N ALA A 106 -2.51 3.15 -12.33
CA ALA A 106 -2.46 4.37 -11.55
C ALA A 106 -1.53 5.41 -12.21
N ARG A 107 -2.02 6.65 -12.33
CA ARG A 107 -1.24 7.76 -12.92
C ARG A 107 -0.18 8.27 -11.94
N VAL A 108 -0.53 8.25 -10.66
CA VAL A 108 0.34 8.66 -9.56
C VAL A 108 0.30 7.58 -8.52
N ILE A 109 1.49 7.11 -8.13
CA ILE A 109 1.69 6.23 -6.99
C ILE A 109 2.53 6.98 -5.95
N ARG A 110 2.10 6.94 -4.70
CA ARG A 110 2.81 7.47 -3.55
C ARG A 110 2.80 6.44 -2.43
N PHE A 111 3.87 6.44 -1.63
CA PHE A 111 3.83 5.72 -0.37
C PHE A 111 2.82 6.37 0.57
N ASP A 112 2.33 5.60 1.54
CA ASP A 112 1.51 6.14 2.61
C ASP A 112 2.26 7.28 3.33
N ALA A 113 1.50 8.25 3.84
CA ALA A 113 2.09 9.52 4.27
C ALA A 113 3.13 9.33 5.37
N ASP A 114 2.87 8.40 6.28
CA ASP A 114 3.72 8.05 7.41
C ASP A 114 4.96 7.24 7.03
N ASP A 115 4.94 6.47 5.93
CA ASP A 115 6.12 5.82 5.36
C ASP A 115 7.17 6.83 4.87
N LEU A 116 6.72 8.04 4.49
CA LEU A 116 7.58 9.12 4.01
C LEU A 116 8.08 10.04 5.14
N MET A 117 7.63 9.83 6.37
CA MET A 117 7.98 10.66 7.53
C MET A 117 9.18 10.09 8.31
N PRO A 118 10.08 10.93 8.87
CA PRO A 118 11.00 10.52 9.92
C PRO A 118 10.23 9.88 11.09
N SER A 119 10.84 8.92 11.78
CA SER A 119 10.17 8.12 12.82
C SER A 119 9.54 8.96 13.95
N SER A 120 10.16 10.09 14.31
CA SER A 120 9.62 11.06 15.26
C SER A 120 8.33 11.71 14.76
N VAL A 121 8.34 12.17 13.51
CA VAL A 121 7.19 12.81 12.85
C VAL A 121 6.06 11.81 12.63
N GLN A 122 6.38 10.59 12.17
CA GLN A 122 5.43 9.48 12.04
C GLN A 122 4.71 9.22 13.37
N ARG A 123 5.45 9.15 14.49
CA ARG A 123 4.86 8.94 15.82
C ARG A 123 3.95 10.10 16.22
N ALA A 124 4.38 11.34 16.02
CA ALA A 124 3.56 12.52 16.31
C ALA A 124 2.27 12.53 15.48
N PHE A 125 2.38 12.21 14.19
CA PHE A 125 1.24 12.08 13.27
C PHE A 125 0.23 11.01 13.75
N TRP A 126 0.70 9.81 14.12
CA TRP A 126 -0.16 8.74 14.62
C TRP A 126 -0.89 9.12 15.91
N LEU A 127 -0.16 9.64 16.91
CA LEU A 127 -0.78 10.08 18.18
C LEU A 127 -1.73 11.27 17.98
N GLY A 128 -1.38 12.16 17.06
CA GLY A 128 -2.20 13.29 16.64
C GLY A 128 -3.53 12.84 16.03
N LEU A 129 -3.50 11.87 15.10
CA LEU A 129 -4.69 11.25 14.51
C LEU A 129 -5.60 10.65 15.59
N LEU A 130 -5.05 9.87 16.52
CA LEU A 130 -5.82 9.29 17.62
C LEU A 130 -6.47 10.37 18.51
N SER A 131 -5.72 11.45 18.78
CA SER A 131 -6.21 12.58 19.58
C SER A 131 -7.33 13.34 18.87
N TYR A 132 -7.17 13.61 17.57
CA TYR A 132 -8.19 14.25 16.74
C TYR A 132 -9.47 13.42 16.62
N LEU A 133 -9.36 12.10 16.45
CA LEU A 133 -10.52 11.21 16.42
C LEU A 133 -11.26 11.17 17.76
N LYS A 134 -10.53 11.33 18.87
CA LYS A 134 -11.12 11.40 20.21
C LYS A 134 -11.80 12.76 20.46
N ASP A 135 -11.19 13.85 20.03
CA ASP A 135 -11.74 15.20 20.12
C ASP A 135 -11.29 16.08 18.94
N PRO A 136 -12.18 16.29 17.94
CA PRO A 136 -11.85 17.07 16.75
C PRO A 136 -11.51 18.54 17.03
N LEU A 137 -11.87 19.09 18.19
CA LEU A 137 -11.57 20.49 18.55
C LEU A 137 -10.08 20.75 18.74
N PHE A 138 -9.26 19.70 18.89
CA PHE A 138 -7.81 19.81 19.08
C PHE A 138 -7.02 19.84 17.78
N LEU A 139 -7.67 19.91 16.60
CA LEU A 139 -6.98 19.87 15.30
C LEU A 139 -5.81 20.85 15.22
N ASP A 140 -6.01 22.13 15.58
CA ASP A 140 -4.95 23.14 15.52
C ASP A 140 -3.79 22.87 16.47
N THR A 141 -4.05 22.20 17.60
CA THR A 141 -3.00 21.78 18.53
C THR A 141 -2.23 20.60 17.97
N VAL A 142 -2.93 19.58 17.46
CA VAL A 142 -2.34 18.42 16.80
C VAL A 142 -1.43 18.83 15.64
N LEU A 143 -1.91 19.73 14.76
CA LEU A 143 -1.13 20.21 13.62
C LEU A 143 0.14 20.96 14.08
N ARG A 144 0.03 21.85 15.07
CA ARG A 144 1.20 22.56 15.62
C ARG A 144 2.22 21.62 16.26
N GLU A 145 1.78 20.57 16.94
CA GLU A 145 2.68 19.57 17.52
C GLU A 145 3.43 18.80 16.43
N ILE A 146 2.73 18.35 15.38
CA ILE A 146 3.34 17.67 14.24
C ILE A 146 4.37 18.59 13.55
N ASP A 147 4.02 19.85 13.30
CA ASP A 147 4.92 20.83 12.67
C ASP A 147 6.16 21.13 13.52
N SER A 148 6.00 21.22 14.85
CA SER A 148 7.11 21.41 15.78
C SER A 148 8.07 20.23 15.71
N VAL A 149 7.57 19.00 15.75
CA VAL A 149 8.40 17.78 15.66
C VAL A 149 9.05 17.67 14.28
N ALA A 150 8.35 18.04 13.21
CA ALA A 150 8.91 18.05 11.86
C ALA A 150 10.09 19.03 11.74
N THR A 151 9.96 20.24 12.30
CA THR A 151 11.04 21.25 12.28
C THR A 151 12.32 20.76 12.95
N GLU A 152 12.22 19.89 13.95
CA GLU A 152 13.39 19.31 14.65
C GLU A 152 13.96 18.07 13.96
N SER A 153 13.19 17.42 13.09
CA SER A 153 13.51 16.09 12.54
C SER A 153 14.03 16.12 11.09
N TYR A 154 13.90 17.25 10.39
CA TYR A 154 14.40 17.48 9.04
C TYR A 154 15.50 18.55 9.04
#